data_AF-A0A3N9USJ5-F1
#
_entry.id   AF-A0A3N9USJ5-F1
#
_cell.length_a   1.000
_cell.length_b   1.000
_cell.length_c   1.000
_cell.angle_alpha   90.00
_cell.angle_beta   90.00
_cell.angle_gamma   90.00
#
_symmetry.space_group_name_H-M   'P 1'
#
loop_
_entity.id
_entity.type
_entity.pdbx_description
1 polymer ?
#
loop_
_entity_poly.entity_id
_entity_poly.type
_entity_poly.pdbx_seq_one_letter_code
_entity_poly.pdbx_strand_id
1 'polypeptide(L)'
;MTLENTTLRLPSKLRAIAEERAKAAGHTLAEELRGALESHYKMNATQISFEDLEARVRQHEAEFHGSAVPSQEHKEKEGRKNPQAKPALQKELPLTEKASHEREETRKILLGLKDLLESGVQPMPSDLEESLGMSSRLIGRRLGEVGIQAKNTRIRDKSGRYFLRSLLPLIEAALKELS
;
A
#
# COMPACT_ATOMS: atom_id res chain seq x y z
N MET A 1 -2.81 32.65 -16.49
CA MET A 1 -2.89 31.51 -15.54
C MET A 1 -3.08 30.24 -16.36
N THR A 2 -2.08 29.37 -16.40
CA THR A 2 -2.17 28.06 -17.05
C THR A 2 -2.95 27.14 -16.12
N LEU A 3 -4.19 26.81 -16.48
CA LEU A 3 -4.99 25.83 -15.75
C LEU A 3 -4.32 24.45 -15.92
N GLU A 4 -3.76 23.92 -14.84
CA GLU A 4 -3.24 22.55 -14.82
C GLU A 4 -4.41 21.59 -15.04
N ASN A 5 -4.36 20.83 -16.14
CA ASN A 5 -5.38 19.83 -16.43
C ASN A 5 -5.10 18.55 -15.63
N THR A 6 -5.82 18.37 -14.54
CA THR A 6 -5.75 17.14 -13.71
C THR A 6 -6.81 16.14 -14.15
N THR A 7 -6.39 14.89 -14.42
CA THR A 7 -7.33 13.80 -14.72
C THR A 7 -7.75 13.10 -13.44
N LEU A 8 -9.02 13.26 -13.05
CA LEU A 8 -9.62 12.55 -11.90
C LEU A 8 -10.24 11.23 -12.36
N ARG A 9 -9.79 10.11 -11.76
CA ARG A 9 -10.44 8.79 -11.96
C ARG A 9 -11.56 8.62 -10.94
N LEU A 10 -12.79 8.81 -11.40
CA LEU A 10 -13.99 8.60 -10.58
C LEU A 10 -14.48 7.15 -10.67
N PRO A 11 -14.93 6.54 -9.55
CA PRO A 11 -15.69 5.30 -9.57
C PRO A 11 -16.90 5.40 -10.50
N SER A 12 -17.22 4.32 -11.21
CA SER A 12 -18.27 4.30 -12.26
C SER A 12 -19.63 4.82 -11.78
N LYS A 13 -20.03 4.46 -10.55
CA LYS A 13 -21.26 4.94 -9.93
C LYS A 13 -21.27 6.46 -9.71
N LEU A 14 -20.16 7.02 -9.20
CA LEU A 14 -20.05 8.47 -8.96
C LEU A 14 -19.96 9.25 -10.27
N ARG A 15 -19.26 8.70 -11.26
CA ARG A 15 -19.20 9.27 -12.60
C ARG A 15 -20.59 9.35 -13.24
N ALA A 16 -21.38 8.27 -13.15
CA ALA A 16 -22.74 8.25 -13.69
C ALA A 16 -23.64 9.32 -13.05
N ILE A 17 -23.59 9.46 -11.71
CA ILE A 17 -24.35 10.49 -10.98
C ILE A 17 -23.93 11.90 -11.41
N ALA A 18 -22.63 12.16 -11.53
CA ALA A 18 -22.11 13.46 -11.94
C ALA A 18 -22.44 13.78 -13.41
N GLU A 19 -22.40 12.79 -14.31
CA GLU A 19 -22.79 12.97 -15.71
C GLU A 19 -24.29 13.24 -15.87
N GLU A 20 -25.16 12.59 -15.09
CA GLU A 20 -26.59 12.89 -15.07
C GLU A 20 -26.87 14.32 -14.60
N ARG A 21 -26.22 14.75 -13.52
CA ARG A 21 -26.38 16.11 -12.99
C ARG A 21 -25.86 17.18 -13.95
N ALA A 22 -24.69 16.95 -14.53
CA ALA A 22 -24.11 17.83 -15.54
C ALA A 22 -25.06 18.02 -16.74
N LYS A 23 -25.66 16.92 -17.23
CA LYS A 23 -26.68 16.97 -18.30
C LYS A 23 -27.94 17.75 -17.89
N ALA A 24 -28.43 17.53 -16.66
CA ALA A 24 -29.62 18.22 -16.17
C ALA A 24 -29.39 19.73 -15.98
N ALA A 25 -28.18 20.14 -15.60
CA ALA A 25 -27.79 21.54 -15.41
C ALA A 25 -27.32 22.24 -16.71
N GLY A 26 -27.11 21.48 -17.79
CA GLY A 26 -26.59 22.02 -19.06
C GLY A 26 -25.10 22.41 -19.00
N HIS A 27 -24.33 21.74 -18.16
CA HIS A 27 -22.89 21.99 -17.98
C HIS A 27 -22.06 20.74 -18.31
N THR A 28 -20.75 20.92 -18.40
CA THR A 28 -19.83 19.81 -18.60
C THR A 28 -19.59 19.06 -17.29
N LEU A 29 -19.21 17.78 -17.39
CA LEU A 29 -18.82 16.97 -16.22
C LEU A 29 -17.71 17.65 -15.40
N ALA A 30 -16.77 18.33 -16.07
CA ALA A 30 -15.69 19.03 -15.39
C ALA A 30 -16.20 20.22 -14.56
N GLU A 31 -17.18 20.98 -15.06
CA GLU A 31 -17.80 22.10 -14.34
C GLU A 31 -18.63 21.60 -13.15
N GLU A 32 -19.38 20.52 -13.31
CA GLU A 32 -20.14 19.90 -12.21
C GLU A 32 -19.20 19.43 -11.09
N LEU A 33 -18.07 18.79 -11.45
CA LEU A 33 -17.08 18.34 -10.47
C LEU A 33 -16.38 19.52 -9.79
N ARG A 34 -16.06 20.59 -10.52
CA ARG A 34 -15.50 21.81 -9.92
C ARG A 34 -16.48 22.43 -8.92
N GLY A 35 -17.73 22.64 -9.32
CA GLY A 35 -18.76 23.21 -8.44
C GLY A 35 -19.02 22.34 -7.21
N ALA A 36 -19.01 21.01 -7.36
CA ALA A 36 -19.13 20.08 -6.24
C ALA A 36 -17.95 20.19 -5.26
N LEU A 37 -16.72 20.29 -5.76
CA LEU A 37 -15.53 20.48 -4.93
C LEU A 37 -15.53 21.86 -4.26
N GLU A 38 -15.85 22.92 -4.99
CA GLU A 38 -15.96 24.28 -4.45
C GLU A 38 -17.01 24.36 -3.33
N SER A 39 -18.18 23.76 -3.54
CA SER A 39 -19.26 23.71 -2.54
C SER A 39 -18.85 22.89 -1.31
N HIS A 40 -18.30 21.68 -1.51
CA HIS A 40 -17.90 20.78 -0.43
C HIS A 40 -16.84 21.42 0.47
N TYR A 41 -15.83 22.07 -0.13
CA TYR A 41 -14.75 22.68 0.61
C TYR A 41 -15.01 24.16 0.96
N LYS A 42 -16.21 24.69 0.66
CA LYS A 42 -16.62 26.10 0.82
C LYS A 42 -15.56 27.04 0.26
N MET A 43 -15.06 26.73 -0.93
CA MET A 43 -13.97 27.45 -1.56
C MET A 43 -14.52 28.59 -2.40
N ASN A 44 -14.27 29.81 -1.95
CA ASN A 44 -14.34 30.96 -2.82
C ASN A 44 -13.02 31.02 -3.59
N ALA A 45 -13.09 31.05 -4.93
CA ALA A 45 -11.97 31.01 -5.86
C ALA A 45 -10.86 32.07 -5.62
N THR A 46 -11.09 33.02 -4.71
CA THR A 46 -10.21 34.15 -4.43
C THR A 46 -9.38 34.04 -3.15
N GLN A 47 -9.53 32.99 -2.32
CA GLN A 47 -8.91 32.99 -0.97
C GLN A 47 -8.19 31.72 -0.52
N ILE A 48 -8.11 30.68 -1.35
CA ILE A 48 -7.58 29.39 -0.88
C ILE A 48 -6.36 29.02 -1.73
N SER A 49 -5.21 28.94 -1.07
CA SER A 49 -3.99 28.45 -1.70
C SER A 49 -4.09 26.94 -1.92
N PHE A 50 -3.35 26.41 -2.90
CA PHE A 50 -3.26 24.97 -3.13
C PHE A 50 -2.76 24.23 -1.87
N GLU A 51 -1.92 24.87 -1.07
CA GLU A 51 -1.38 24.34 0.18
C GLU A 51 -2.48 24.18 1.25
N ASP A 52 -3.42 25.11 1.34
CA ASP A 52 -4.59 25.01 2.24
C ASP A 52 -5.52 23.85 1.85
N LEU A 53 -5.60 23.56 0.55
CA LEU A 53 -6.40 22.48 -0.02
C LEU A 53 -5.77 21.11 0.30
N GLU A 54 -4.45 20.99 0.15
CA GLU A 54 -3.71 19.78 0.50
C GLU A 54 -3.76 19.50 2.02
N ALA A 55 -3.64 20.54 2.85
CA ALA A 55 -3.74 20.41 4.30
C ALA A 55 -5.11 19.89 4.75
N ARG A 56 -6.21 20.41 4.16
CA ARG A 56 -7.57 19.97 4.48
C ARG A 56 -7.87 18.54 4.03
N VAL A 57 -7.33 18.12 2.88
CA VAL A 57 -7.48 16.73 2.42
C VAL A 57 -6.77 15.76 3.36
N ARG A 58 -5.53 16.08 3.79
CA ARG A 58 -4.79 15.25 4.76
C ARG A 58 -5.48 15.20 6.13
N GLN A 59 -6.08 16.30 6.57
CA GLN A 59 -6.86 16.32 7.81
C GLN A 59 -8.10 15.44 7.71
N HIS A 60 -8.82 15.48 6.58
CA HIS A 60 -9.98 14.63 6.34
C HIS A 60 -9.61 13.14 6.27
N GLU A 61 -8.46 12.79 5.68
CA GLU A 61 -7.94 11.41 5.70
C GLU A 61 -7.62 10.94 7.13
N ALA A 62 -7.05 11.81 7.97
CA ALA A 62 -6.78 11.50 9.36
C ALA A 62 -8.06 11.33 10.19
N GLU A 63 -9.10 12.13 9.95
CA GLU A 63 -10.38 12.03 10.66
C GLU A 63 -11.20 10.78 10.25
N PHE A 64 -11.15 10.37 8.98
CA PHE A 64 -11.89 9.19 8.50
C PHE A 64 -11.15 7.86 8.67
N HIS A 65 -9.80 7.87 8.70
CA HIS A 65 -9.00 6.66 8.90
C HIS A 65 -8.36 6.57 10.30
N GLY A 66 -8.56 7.58 11.16
CA GLY A 66 -7.97 7.68 12.50
C GLY A 66 -8.69 6.91 13.61
N SER A 67 -9.84 6.28 13.38
CA SER A 67 -10.49 5.41 14.37
C SER A 67 -10.23 3.92 14.11
N ALA A 68 -8.97 3.52 13.99
CA ALA A 68 -8.56 2.13 14.17
C ALA A 68 -7.84 2.00 15.51
N VAL A 69 -8.59 2.17 16.60
CA VAL A 69 -8.17 1.75 17.95
C VAL A 69 -8.15 0.21 17.97
N PRO A 70 -7.13 -0.41 18.59
CA PRO A 70 -6.90 -1.85 18.53
C PRO A 70 -7.83 -2.57 19.50
N SER A 71 -8.69 -3.46 18.99
CA SER A 71 -9.53 -4.31 19.85
C SER A 71 -8.84 -5.64 20.12
N GLN A 72 -8.54 -5.83 21.40
CA GLN A 72 -8.05 -7.03 22.06
C GLN A 72 -8.85 -8.29 21.73
N GLU A 73 -8.15 -9.41 21.92
CA GLU A 73 -8.64 -10.78 22.04
C GLU A 73 -9.99 -10.91 22.77
N HIS A 74 -10.89 -11.74 22.23
CA HIS A 74 -11.68 -12.68 23.04
C HIS A 74 -12.05 -13.91 22.18
N LYS A 75 -11.69 -15.09 22.69
CA LYS A 75 -12.10 -16.43 22.23
C LYS A 75 -13.61 -16.62 22.48
N GLU A 76 -14.33 -17.29 21.59
CA GLU A 76 -14.77 -18.71 21.75
C GLU A 76 -15.80 -19.17 20.67
N LYS A 77 -15.46 -20.31 20.06
CA LYS A 77 -16.27 -21.49 19.66
C LYS A 77 -17.71 -21.33 19.15
N GLU A 78 -17.91 -21.79 17.91
CA GLU A 78 -18.78 -22.92 17.48
C GLU A 78 -18.74 -22.91 15.94
N GLY A 79 -18.33 -23.93 15.20
CA GLY A 79 -18.60 -25.35 15.32
C GLY A 79 -19.17 -25.80 13.97
N ARG A 80 -18.35 -26.37 13.09
CA ARG A 80 -18.75 -27.46 12.15
C ARG A 80 -17.58 -27.97 11.30
N LYS A 81 -17.15 -29.17 11.72
CA LYS A 81 -16.71 -30.33 10.92
C LYS A 81 -15.53 -30.16 9.95
N ASN A 82 -14.39 -30.58 10.49
CA ASN A 82 -13.28 -31.29 9.84
C ASN A 82 -13.74 -32.29 8.75
N PRO A 83 -12.85 -32.66 7.82
CA PRO A 83 -12.19 -33.94 8.04
C PRO A 83 -10.67 -33.88 8.03
N GLN A 84 -10.16 -34.49 9.10
CA GLN A 84 -8.81 -34.92 9.41
C GLN A 84 -7.91 -35.25 8.20
N ALA A 85 -6.77 -34.58 8.13
CA ALA A 85 -5.53 -35.19 7.68
C ALA A 85 -4.70 -35.58 8.92
N LYS A 86 -4.28 -36.84 8.98
CA LYS A 86 -3.57 -37.49 10.09
C LYS A 86 -2.23 -36.77 10.39
N PRO A 87 -1.78 -36.74 11.66
CA PRO A 87 -0.52 -36.12 12.03
C PRO A 87 0.62 -37.06 11.64
N ALA A 88 1.41 -36.67 10.64
CA ALA A 88 2.70 -37.31 10.41
C ALA A 88 3.69 -36.72 11.43
N LEU A 89 4.10 -37.59 12.36
CA LEU A 89 5.20 -37.48 13.31
C LEU A 89 6.11 -36.25 13.13
N GLN A 90 6.14 -35.44 14.18
CA GLN A 90 7.26 -34.55 14.48
C GLN A 90 8.54 -35.38 14.51
N LYS A 91 9.42 -35.15 13.53
CA LYS A 91 10.85 -35.21 13.79
C LYS A 91 11.26 -33.81 14.22
N GLU A 92 11.27 -33.58 15.53
CA GLU A 92 12.11 -32.53 16.10
C GLU A 92 13.56 -32.83 15.72
N LEU A 93 14.23 -31.85 15.11
CA LEU A 93 15.68 -31.65 14.99
C LEU A 93 15.92 -30.45 14.03
N PRO A 94 16.97 -29.63 14.22
CA PRO A 94 17.32 -28.80 15.36
C PRO A 94 16.87 -27.33 15.15
N LEU A 95 16.33 -26.68 16.18
CA LEU A 95 15.80 -25.30 16.14
C LEU A 95 16.84 -24.21 15.88
N THR A 96 18.14 -24.54 15.86
CA THR A 96 19.25 -23.58 15.76
C THR A 96 19.71 -23.29 14.33
N GLU A 97 19.64 -24.25 13.40
CA GLU A 97 20.10 -24.05 12.01
C GLU A 97 19.05 -23.35 11.14
N LYS A 98 17.77 -23.63 11.37
CA LYS A 98 16.67 -22.99 10.63
C LYS A 98 16.70 -21.48 10.81
N ALA A 99 16.84 -20.99 12.04
CA ALA A 99 16.91 -19.56 12.30
C ALA A 99 18.09 -18.86 11.58
N SER A 100 19.23 -19.55 11.43
CA SER A 100 20.38 -19.00 10.68
C SER A 100 20.09 -18.90 9.18
N HIS A 101 19.54 -19.97 8.60
CA HIS A 101 19.18 -19.99 7.18
C HIS A 101 18.12 -18.93 6.84
N GLU A 102 17.11 -18.77 7.71
CA GLU A 102 16.06 -17.77 7.54
C GLU A 102 16.58 -16.33 7.65
N ARG A 103 17.55 -16.08 8.54
CA ARG A 103 18.23 -14.77 8.64
C ARG A 103 19.08 -14.49 7.40
N GLU A 104 19.81 -15.50 6.89
CA GLU A 104 20.59 -15.37 5.66
C GLU A 104 19.71 -15.11 4.43
N GLU A 105 18.57 -15.80 4.32
CA GLU A 105 17.55 -15.54 3.29
C GLU A 105 17.05 -14.10 3.37
N THR A 106 16.66 -13.65 4.57
CA THR A 106 16.15 -12.29 4.80
C THR A 106 17.21 -11.26 4.44
N ARG A 107 18.46 -11.48 4.82
CA ARG A 107 19.59 -10.61 4.48
C ARG A 107 19.82 -10.54 2.97
N LYS A 108 19.79 -11.67 2.26
CA LYS A 108 19.90 -11.70 0.78
C LYS A 108 18.79 -10.89 0.12
N ILE A 109 17.55 -11.05 0.59
CA ILE A 109 16.40 -10.28 0.07
C ILE A 109 16.59 -8.78 0.33
N LEU A 110 17.00 -8.39 1.54
CA LEU A 110 17.21 -7.00 1.91
C LEU A 110 18.34 -6.34 1.11
N LEU A 111 19.43 -7.06 0.86
CA LEU A 111 20.53 -6.58 0.03
C LEU A 111 20.09 -6.37 -1.42
N GLY A 112 19.45 -7.38 -2.04
CA GLY A 112 18.95 -7.26 -3.41
C GLY A 112 17.93 -6.14 -3.56
N LEU A 113 17.06 -5.97 -2.55
CA LEU A 113 16.10 -4.87 -2.53
C LEU A 113 16.78 -3.51 -2.36
N LYS A 114 17.80 -3.40 -1.50
CA LYS A 114 18.58 -2.18 -1.31
C LYS A 114 19.24 -1.73 -2.62
N ASP A 115 19.94 -2.64 -3.29
CA ASP A 115 20.67 -2.35 -4.53
C ASP A 115 19.72 -1.82 -5.63
N LEU A 116 18.54 -2.45 -5.78
CA LEU A 116 17.53 -1.99 -6.73
C LEU A 116 17.01 -0.59 -6.38
N LEU A 117 16.70 -0.33 -5.11
CA LEU A 117 16.20 0.97 -4.68
C LEU A 117 17.26 2.08 -4.78
N GLU A 118 18.54 1.78 -4.53
CA GLU A 118 19.66 2.71 -4.71
C GLU A 118 19.91 3.03 -6.19
N SER A 119 19.71 2.05 -7.08
CA SER A 119 19.75 2.26 -8.54
C SER A 119 18.57 3.10 -9.08
N GLY A 120 17.61 3.46 -8.23
CA GLY A 120 16.42 4.22 -8.59
C GLY A 120 15.28 3.36 -9.17
N VAL A 121 15.44 2.04 -9.18
CA VAL A 121 14.41 1.09 -9.59
C VAL A 121 13.51 0.79 -8.39
N GLN A 122 12.20 0.88 -8.57
CA GLN A 122 11.23 0.47 -7.55
C GLN A 122 10.64 -0.87 -7.99
N PRO A 123 11.10 -1.99 -7.39
CA PRO A 123 10.68 -3.32 -7.83
C PRO A 123 9.34 -3.73 -7.21
N MET A 124 8.64 -4.61 -7.91
CA MET A 124 7.56 -5.41 -7.37
C MET A 124 8.10 -6.72 -6.75
N PRO A 125 7.34 -7.41 -5.88
CA PRO A 125 7.69 -8.75 -5.41
C PRO A 125 7.99 -9.75 -6.54
N SER A 126 7.29 -9.65 -7.67
CA SER A 126 7.53 -10.47 -8.86
C SER A 126 8.89 -10.21 -9.50
N ASP A 127 9.37 -8.97 -9.47
CA ASP A 127 10.68 -8.61 -10.04
C ASP A 127 11.80 -9.13 -9.13
N LEU A 128 11.57 -9.14 -7.82
CA LEU A 128 12.48 -9.77 -6.86
C LEU A 128 12.51 -11.29 -7.00
N GLU A 129 11.39 -11.92 -7.34
CA GLU A 129 11.30 -13.37 -7.57
C GLU A 129 12.20 -13.83 -8.73
N GLU A 130 12.20 -13.10 -9.84
CA GLU A 130 13.07 -13.37 -10.98
C GLU A 130 14.56 -13.18 -10.61
N SER A 131 14.88 -12.12 -9.86
CA SER A 131 16.27 -11.81 -9.49
C SER A 131 16.88 -12.72 -8.41
N LEU A 132 16.07 -13.15 -7.44
CA LEU A 132 16.52 -13.91 -6.26
C LEU A 132 16.22 -15.41 -6.35
N GLY A 133 15.43 -15.84 -7.35
CA GLY A 133 14.98 -17.23 -7.47
C GLY A 133 14.08 -17.69 -6.31
N MET A 134 13.43 -16.75 -5.63
CA MET A 134 12.59 -17.00 -4.45
C MET A 134 11.15 -16.60 -4.74
N SER A 135 10.17 -17.39 -4.30
CA SER A 135 8.75 -17.04 -4.54
C SER A 135 8.39 -15.68 -3.92
N SER A 136 7.57 -14.89 -4.62
CA SER A 136 7.05 -13.60 -4.13
C SER A 136 6.38 -13.70 -2.76
N ARG A 137 5.77 -14.85 -2.43
CA ARG A 137 5.14 -15.11 -1.13
C ARG A 137 6.19 -15.25 -0.01
N LEU A 138 7.28 -15.95 -0.26
CA LEU A 138 8.38 -16.09 0.70
C LEU A 138 9.04 -14.73 0.95
N ILE A 139 9.31 -13.99 -0.11
CA ILE A 139 9.86 -12.63 -0.04
C ILE A 139 8.96 -11.73 0.81
N GLY A 140 7.65 -11.72 0.53
CA GLY A 140 6.68 -10.94 1.29
C GLY A 140 6.60 -11.36 2.76
N ARG A 141 6.74 -12.66 3.06
CA ARG A 141 6.76 -13.16 4.45
C ARG A 141 8.01 -12.70 5.20
N ARG A 142 9.21 -12.87 4.61
CA ARG A 142 10.49 -12.48 5.23
C ARG A 142 10.59 -10.97 5.44
N LEU A 143 10.18 -10.19 4.44
CA LEU A 143 10.15 -8.73 4.59
C LEU A 143 9.07 -8.27 5.58
N GLY A 144 7.94 -8.98 5.65
CA GLY A 144 6.91 -8.73 6.65
C GLY A 144 7.39 -8.93 8.09
N GLU A 145 8.26 -9.91 8.34
CA GLU A 145 8.86 -10.18 9.66
C GLU A 145 9.73 -9.02 10.15
N VAL A 146 10.32 -8.23 9.24
CA VAL A 146 11.12 -7.02 9.53
C VAL A 146 10.36 -5.71 9.30
N GLY A 147 9.02 -5.77 9.17
CA GLY A 147 8.16 -4.59 9.02
C GLY A 147 8.21 -3.91 7.65
N ILE A 148 8.81 -4.54 6.64
CA ILE A 148 8.92 -4.00 5.28
C ILE A 148 7.80 -4.58 4.41
N GLN A 149 6.94 -3.69 3.92
CA GLN A 149 5.81 -4.09 3.08
C GLN A 149 5.75 -3.26 1.79
N ALA A 150 5.49 -3.96 0.69
CA ALA A 150 5.21 -3.31 -0.59
C ALA A 150 3.87 -2.57 -0.55
N LYS A 151 3.86 -1.33 -1.02
CA LYS A 151 2.68 -0.47 -1.04
C LYS A 151 1.98 -0.54 -2.40
N ASN A 152 0.65 -0.52 -2.38
CA ASN A 152 -0.13 -0.36 -3.60
C ASN A 152 0.16 1.03 -4.16
N THR A 153 0.78 1.08 -5.34
CA THR A 153 1.07 2.33 -6.03
C THR A 153 1.00 2.12 -7.54
N ARG A 154 1.15 3.21 -8.29
CA ARG A 154 1.18 3.20 -9.73
C ARG A 154 2.44 3.90 -10.23
N ILE A 155 3.28 3.16 -10.94
CA ILE A 155 4.55 3.66 -11.49
C ILE A 155 4.53 3.41 -12.99
N ARG A 156 4.77 4.46 -13.80
CA ARG A 156 4.79 4.38 -15.28
C ARG A 156 3.56 3.64 -15.83
N ASP A 157 2.38 4.08 -15.40
CA ASP A 157 1.06 3.52 -15.74
C ASP A 157 0.76 2.08 -15.28
N LYS A 158 1.73 1.35 -14.73
CA LYS A 158 1.54 0.02 -14.14
C LYS A 158 1.14 0.13 -12.67
N SER A 159 -0.05 -0.38 -12.34
CA SER A 159 -0.51 -0.51 -10.95
C SER A 159 0.01 -1.81 -10.36
N GLY A 160 0.55 -1.74 -9.15
CA GLY A 160 1.13 -2.92 -8.50
C GLY A 160 1.51 -2.65 -7.05
N ARG A 161 2.04 -3.68 -6.39
CA ARG A 161 2.64 -3.56 -5.06
C ARG A 161 4.13 -3.33 -5.25
N TYR A 162 4.58 -2.12 -4.99
CA TYR A 162 5.99 -1.75 -5.16
C TYR A 162 6.66 -1.55 -3.82
N PHE A 163 7.93 -1.94 -3.77
CA PHE A 163 8.83 -1.46 -2.74
C PHE A 163 9.29 -0.06 -3.12
N LEU A 164 8.97 0.91 -2.27
CA LEU A 164 9.26 2.31 -2.51
C LEU A 164 10.64 2.68 -1.96
N ARG A 165 11.26 3.69 -2.55
CA ARG A 165 12.52 4.26 -2.05
C ARG A 165 12.43 4.76 -0.60
N SER A 166 11.24 5.16 -0.16
CA SER A 166 10.98 5.54 1.25
C SER A 166 11.23 4.41 2.25
N LEU A 167 11.34 3.15 1.80
CA LEU A 167 11.64 2.00 2.64
C LEU A 167 13.15 1.82 2.88
N LEU A 168 14.02 2.55 2.17
CA LEU A 168 15.48 2.45 2.34
C LEU A 168 15.94 2.58 3.81
N PRO A 169 15.47 3.57 4.60
CA PRO A 169 15.89 3.68 6.00
C PRO A 169 15.50 2.45 6.85
N LEU A 170 14.34 1.84 6.55
CA LEU A 170 13.88 0.63 7.23
C LEU A 170 14.72 -0.59 6.82
N ILE A 171 15.09 -0.68 5.54
CA ILE A 171 15.96 -1.74 5.03
C ILE A 171 17.35 -1.67 5.67
N GLU A 172 17.90 -0.46 5.80
CA GLU A 172 19.20 -0.26 6.45
C GLU A 172 19.16 -0.57 7.95
N ALA A 173 18.08 -0.21 8.63
CA ALA A 173 17.88 -0.58 10.04
C ALA A 173 17.78 -2.11 10.19
N ALA A 174 16.97 -2.77 9.36
CA ALA A 174 16.82 -4.23 9.39
C ALA A 174 18.14 -4.96 9.07
N LEU A 175 18.95 -4.45 8.13
CA LEU A 175 20.27 -5.00 7.83
C LEU A 175 21.26 -4.85 8.99
N LYS A 176 21.16 -3.78 9.79
CA LYS A 176 21.99 -3.60 11.00
C LYS A 176 21.59 -4.55 12.13
N GLU A 177 20.30 -4.83 12.28
CA GLU A 177 19.80 -5.79 13.28
C GLU A 177 20.11 -7.25 12.93
N LEU A 178 20.31 -7.53 11.64
CA LEU A 178 20.67 -8.86 11.11
C LEU A 178 22.20 -9.05 10.95
N SER A 179 23.00 -8.02 11.27
CA SER A 179 24.47 -8.05 11.30
C SER A 179 25.00 -8.64 12.59
#